data_AF-A0A0D3JIM1-F1
#
_entry.id   AF-A0A0D3JIM1-F1
#
_cell.length_a   1.000
_cell.length_b   1.000
_cell.length_c   1.000
_cell.angle_alpha   90.00
_cell.angle_beta   90.00
_cell.angle_gamma   90.00
#
_symmetry.space_group_name_H-M   'P 1'
#
loop_
_entity.id
_entity.type
_entity.pdbx_description
1 polymer ?
#
loop_
_entity_poly.entity_id
_entity_poly.type
_entity_poly.pdbx_seq_one_letter_code
_entity_poly.pdbx_strand_id
1 'polypeptide(L)'
;MRRRKEARKLPFSKVGTLRFPSSKRMPARWVKIDLNTRSAERQAMVDRLASLSSEQISNLSRRFYPRFSAQELREKLAHLTAMPPAQSSPDGQLLGKALKIAATSALRELVCGEQSIWQLPPPSALISVTGGAGSLNMTDKQKLVFRRGLLSAARTTNAWIMTGGTNAGVMEMVGRMLQESSVEVPCIGVTSWGVVADKEEMAKKANGRVLDYNGKTKLGAKFEAAEQRVALDPNHSHFVLVDTGAEGSSAFGKEIALRSMFETCICTTSFGVDEEGSPLPTPPMVLLVVGGGPNTLETVKACLEQERPVVVFVDSGGAAKHMRDCWDNRLLRRRGDEAARADEELCKSFGLSLPSEWTPARYMSVLNEVCVLGEKPRGAMHVPQLTFFSTSDDVSAGNDLTAHPGVSGYTISIAHNDTAPRCATG
;
A
#
# COMPACT_ATOMS: atom_id res chain seq x y z
N MET A 1 -13.44 -8.09 -41.02
CA MET A 1 -13.62 -6.79 -40.35
C MET A 1 -13.00 -6.85 -38.95
N ARG A 2 -11.85 -6.19 -38.73
CA ARG A 2 -11.30 -5.99 -37.38
C ARG A 2 -12.21 -5.01 -36.65
N ARG A 3 -13.09 -5.50 -35.75
CA ARG A 3 -13.74 -4.64 -34.75
C ARG A 3 -12.62 -3.95 -33.98
N ARG A 4 -12.39 -2.65 -34.24
CA ARG A 4 -11.62 -1.79 -33.33
C ARG A 4 -12.31 -1.96 -31.98
N LYS A 5 -11.68 -2.67 -31.03
CA LYS A 5 -12.11 -2.64 -29.62
C LYS A 5 -12.11 -1.15 -29.27
N GLU A 6 -13.29 -0.55 -29.11
CA GLU A 6 -13.39 0.75 -28.47
C GLU A 6 -12.59 0.64 -27.18
N ALA A 7 -11.60 1.53 -27.01
CA ALA A 7 -10.75 1.51 -25.83
C ALA A 7 -11.69 1.61 -24.63
N ARG A 8 -11.73 0.54 -23.82
CA ARG A 8 -12.52 0.52 -22.58
C ARG A 8 -12.08 1.71 -21.75
N LYS A 9 -12.89 2.76 -21.73
CA LYS A 9 -12.67 3.92 -20.89
C LYS A 9 -12.97 3.46 -19.47
N LEU A 10 -11.94 3.39 -18.63
CA LEU A 10 -12.14 3.26 -17.20
C LEU A 10 -12.98 4.43 -16.74
N PRO A 11 -14.13 4.18 -16.14
CA PRO A 11 -14.87 5.26 -15.52
C PRO A 11 -14.04 5.81 -14.37
N PHE A 12 -14.10 7.12 -14.15
CA PHE A 12 -13.46 7.79 -13.00
C PHE A 12 -11.95 7.88 -13.07
N SER A 13 -11.36 7.76 -14.27
CA SER A 13 -9.93 7.93 -14.37
C SER A 13 -9.40 8.62 -15.61
N LYS A 14 -8.45 9.50 -15.34
CA LYS A 14 -7.45 9.90 -16.33
C LYS A 14 -6.37 8.82 -16.31
N VAL A 15 -6.24 8.13 -17.43
CA VAL A 15 -5.13 7.19 -17.64
C VAL A 15 -4.07 7.82 -18.53
N GLY A 16 -2.82 7.44 -18.33
CA GLY A 16 -1.75 7.84 -19.23
C GLY A 16 -0.51 6.99 -19.07
N THR A 17 0.54 7.41 -19.75
CA THR A 17 1.86 6.77 -19.67
C THR A 17 2.90 7.84 -19.31
N LEU A 18 3.77 7.54 -18.36
CA LEU A 18 4.91 8.37 -17.97
C LEU A 18 6.19 7.74 -18.48
N ARG A 19 6.91 8.43 -19.35
CA ARG A 19 8.30 8.10 -19.67
C ARG A 19 9.18 8.91 -18.72
N PHE A 20 10.05 8.22 -17.99
CA PHE A 20 11.02 8.85 -17.10
C PHE A 20 12.39 8.83 -17.78
N PRO A 21 12.93 9.96 -18.24
CA PRO A 21 14.22 9.98 -18.94
C PRO A 21 15.40 9.44 -18.12
N SER A 22 15.30 9.50 -16.79
CA SER A 22 16.30 8.98 -15.85
C SER A 22 16.19 7.48 -15.59
N SER A 23 15.11 6.83 -16.02
CA SER A 23 14.87 5.40 -15.79
C SER A 23 15.35 4.56 -16.97
N LYS A 24 15.89 3.38 -16.66
CA LYS A 24 16.13 2.34 -17.66
C LYS A 24 14.94 1.40 -17.81
N ARG A 25 13.91 1.54 -16.97
CA ARG A 25 12.69 0.73 -17.03
C ARG A 25 11.74 1.24 -18.11
N MET A 26 10.82 0.38 -18.51
CA MET A 26 9.74 0.73 -19.42
C MET A 26 8.89 1.90 -18.86
N PRO A 27 8.28 2.72 -19.75
CA PRO A 27 7.39 3.79 -19.32
C PRO A 27 6.28 3.28 -18.38
N ALA A 28 6.07 3.99 -17.27
CA ALA A 28 5.09 3.60 -16.28
C ALA A 28 3.67 3.94 -16.74
N ARG A 29 2.70 3.09 -16.40
CA ARG A 29 1.28 3.38 -16.65
C ARG A 29 0.67 4.00 -15.41
N TRP A 30 -0.16 5.02 -15.57
CA TRP A 30 -0.79 5.67 -14.42
C TRP A 30 -2.29 5.82 -14.61
N VAL A 31 -2.98 5.85 -13.48
CA VAL A 31 -4.40 6.11 -13.36
C VAL A 31 -4.61 7.13 -12.25
N LYS A 32 -5.43 8.16 -12.49
CA LYS A 32 -5.95 9.03 -11.44
C LYS A 32 -7.34 8.53 -11.04
N ILE A 33 -7.60 8.30 -9.76
CA ILE A 33 -8.92 7.97 -9.22
C ILE A 33 -9.47 9.19 -8.52
N ASP A 34 -10.58 9.72 -9.01
CA ASP A 34 -11.22 10.91 -8.44
C ASP A 34 -12.24 10.53 -7.35
N LEU A 35 -11.95 10.92 -6.12
CA LEU A 35 -12.80 10.79 -4.94
C LEU A 35 -13.33 12.15 -4.44
N ASN A 36 -13.05 13.25 -5.17
CA ASN A 36 -13.47 14.58 -4.76
C ASN A 36 -14.99 14.74 -4.96
N THR A 37 -15.70 14.94 -3.86
CA THR A 37 -17.18 15.09 -3.82
C THR A 37 -17.71 16.35 -4.50
N ARG A 38 -16.84 17.25 -5.00
CA ARG A 38 -17.22 18.50 -5.67
C ARG A 38 -17.12 18.45 -7.21
N SER A 39 -16.72 17.33 -7.81
CA SER A 39 -16.54 17.25 -9.28
C SER A 39 -17.89 17.11 -10.02
N ALA A 40 -17.97 17.63 -11.24
CA ALA A 40 -19.10 17.39 -12.16
C ALA A 40 -19.25 15.90 -12.53
N GLU A 41 -18.20 15.10 -12.33
CA GLU A 41 -18.18 13.65 -12.56
C GLU A 41 -18.88 12.86 -11.42
N ARG A 42 -19.22 13.52 -10.30
CA ARG A 42 -19.94 12.92 -9.16
C ARG A 42 -21.31 12.36 -9.55
N GLN A 43 -22.10 13.08 -10.35
CA GLN A 43 -23.44 12.61 -10.72
C GLN A 43 -23.35 11.35 -11.59
N ALA A 44 -22.46 11.35 -12.59
CA ALA A 44 -22.22 10.18 -13.43
C ALA A 44 -21.72 8.95 -12.63
N MET A 45 -20.99 9.19 -11.53
CA MET A 45 -20.53 8.13 -10.63
C MET A 45 -21.65 7.56 -9.77
N VAL A 46 -22.51 8.43 -9.25
CA VAL A 46 -23.68 8.06 -8.47
C VAL A 46 -24.71 7.32 -9.34
N ASP A 47 -24.96 7.78 -10.56
CA ASP A 47 -25.84 7.14 -11.53
C ASP A 47 -25.36 5.72 -11.90
N ARG A 48 -24.04 5.52 -11.95
CA ARG A 48 -23.44 4.21 -12.26
C ARG A 48 -23.37 3.26 -11.06
N LEU A 49 -23.23 3.78 -9.84
CA LEU A 49 -23.43 2.99 -8.63
C LEU A 49 -24.87 2.51 -8.50
N ALA A 50 -25.83 3.36 -8.88
CA ALA A 50 -27.24 3.00 -8.95
C ALA A 50 -27.54 1.93 -10.01
N SER A 51 -26.70 1.76 -11.02
CA SER A 51 -26.86 0.74 -12.07
C SER A 51 -26.20 -0.62 -11.77
N LEU A 52 -25.54 -0.78 -10.60
CA LEU A 52 -24.98 -2.07 -10.18
C LEU A 52 -26.08 -3.11 -9.90
N SER A 53 -25.85 -4.35 -10.30
CA SER A 53 -26.78 -5.47 -10.07
C SER A 53 -26.88 -5.87 -8.59
N SER A 54 -27.95 -6.60 -8.23
CA SER A 54 -28.15 -7.13 -6.86
C SER A 54 -26.98 -7.96 -6.38
N GLU A 55 -26.42 -8.75 -7.28
CA GLU A 55 -25.31 -9.65 -7.03
C GLU A 55 -24.00 -8.87 -6.83
N GLN A 56 -23.76 -7.85 -7.66
CA GLN A 56 -22.60 -6.97 -7.51
C GLN A 56 -22.62 -6.24 -6.15
N ILE A 57 -23.78 -5.72 -5.75
CA ILE A 57 -23.93 -5.03 -4.46
C ILE A 57 -23.80 -6.00 -3.28
N SER A 58 -24.35 -7.22 -3.39
CA SER A 58 -24.22 -8.26 -2.37
C SER A 58 -22.77 -8.71 -2.17
N ASN A 59 -22.02 -8.87 -3.26
CA ASN A 59 -20.60 -9.20 -3.22
C ASN A 59 -19.76 -8.08 -2.62
N LEU A 60 -20.09 -6.81 -2.92
CA LEU A 60 -19.44 -5.65 -2.32
C LEU A 60 -19.70 -5.54 -0.82
N SER A 61 -20.95 -5.74 -0.39
CA SER A 61 -21.35 -5.76 1.03
C SER A 61 -20.58 -6.84 1.80
N ARG A 62 -20.62 -8.10 1.35
CA ARG A 62 -19.94 -9.21 2.03
C ARG A 62 -18.42 -9.02 2.14
N ARG A 63 -17.79 -8.42 1.12
CA ARG A 63 -16.34 -8.47 0.96
C ARG A 63 -15.60 -7.25 1.46
N PHE A 64 -16.22 -6.07 1.38
CA PHE A 64 -15.58 -4.81 1.77
C PHE A 64 -16.28 -4.13 2.96
N TYR A 65 -17.54 -4.49 3.23
CA TYR A 65 -18.36 -3.82 4.25
C TYR A 65 -19.30 -4.80 4.98
N PRO A 66 -18.77 -5.83 5.67
CA PRO A 66 -19.56 -6.91 6.27
C PRO A 66 -20.55 -6.43 7.35
N ARG A 67 -20.46 -5.16 7.78
CA ARG A 67 -21.39 -4.51 8.73
C ARG A 67 -22.69 -4.02 8.12
N PHE A 68 -22.81 -3.98 6.79
CA PHE A 68 -24.02 -3.50 6.10
C PHE A 68 -24.57 -4.61 5.21
N SER A 69 -25.87 -4.88 5.28
CA SER A 69 -26.55 -5.77 4.34
C SER A 69 -26.59 -5.16 2.94
N ALA A 70 -26.74 -6.01 1.92
CA ALA A 70 -26.85 -5.57 0.53
C ALA A 70 -28.04 -4.61 0.30
N GLN A 71 -29.12 -4.78 1.08
CA GLN A 71 -30.31 -3.95 1.04
C GLN A 71 -30.07 -2.57 1.67
N GLU A 72 -29.46 -2.50 2.86
CA GLU A 72 -29.08 -1.22 3.47
C GLU A 72 -28.10 -0.45 2.59
N LEU A 73 -27.18 -1.15 1.93
CA LEU A 73 -26.22 -0.54 1.01
C LEU A 73 -26.94 0.07 -0.20
N ARG A 74 -27.98 -0.60 -0.72
CA ARG A 74 -28.84 -0.09 -1.80
C ARG A 74 -29.66 1.13 -1.41
N GLU A 75 -30.36 1.06 -0.28
CA GLU A 75 -31.21 2.17 0.19
C GLU A 75 -30.35 3.41 0.45
N LYS A 76 -29.15 3.22 1.01
CA LYS A 76 -28.18 4.29 1.22
C LYS A 76 -27.60 4.83 -0.09
N LEU A 77 -27.40 3.98 -1.11
CA LEU A 77 -26.97 4.40 -2.46
C LEU A 77 -28.08 5.19 -3.19
N ALA A 78 -29.33 4.78 -3.05
CA ALA A 78 -30.49 5.46 -3.65
C ALA A 78 -30.74 6.84 -3.04
N HIS A 79 -30.42 7.06 -1.76
CA HIS A 79 -30.46 8.38 -1.15
C HIS A 79 -29.35 9.34 -1.65
N LEU A 80 -28.24 8.82 -2.21
CA LEU A 80 -27.11 9.62 -2.68
C LEU A 80 -27.33 10.29 -4.05
N THR A 81 -28.25 9.77 -4.88
CA THR A 81 -28.63 10.36 -6.18
C THR A 81 -29.43 11.65 -6.04
N ALA A 82 -29.98 11.93 -4.85
CA ALA A 82 -30.96 12.98 -4.62
C ALA A 82 -30.45 14.23 -3.87
N MET A 83 -29.15 14.34 -3.52
CA MET A 83 -28.67 15.36 -2.56
C MET A 83 -27.65 16.39 -3.09
N PRO A 84 -27.78 17.69 -2.71
CA PRO A 84 -26.78 18.71 -3.00
C PRO A 84 -25.49 18.54 -2.16
N PRO A 85 -24.36 19.12 -2.60
CA PRO A 85 -23.06 18.92 -1.97
C PRO A 85 -22.92 19.71 -0.67
N ALA A 86 -23.19 19.09 0.48
CA ALA A 86 -22.82 19.62 1.79
C ALA A 86 -21.89 18.65 2.54
N GLN A 87 -20.80 19.18 3.09
CA GLN A 87 -19.78 18.45 3.84
C GLN A 87 -20.09 18.59 5.33
N SER A 88 -20.34 17.46 5.99
CA SER A 88 -20.58 17.25 7.44
C SER A 88 -21.97 16.74 7.89
N SER A 89 -22.78 16.16 7.00
CA SER A 89 -23.92 15.31 7.41
C SER A 89 -23.54 13.82 7.50
N PRO A 90 -24.30 13.00 8.24
CA PRO A 90 -24.23 11.53 8.14
C PRO A 90 -24.27 11.02 6.69
N ASP A 91 -25.00 11.71 5.81
CA ASP A 91 -25.13 11.39 4.39
C ASP A 91 -23.83 11.66 3.60
N GLY A 92 -23.04 12.66 3.98
CA GLY A 92 -21.71 12.90 3.42
C GLY A 92 -20.73 11.76 3.72
N GLN A 93 -20.85 11.09 4.86
CA GLN A 93 -20.05 9.90 5.19
C GLN A 93 -20.48 8.70 4.33
N LEU A 94 -21.77 8.55 4.06
CA LEU A 94 -22.30 7.52 3.16
C LEU A 94 -21.80 7.70 1.73
N LEU A 95 -21.79 8.94 1.24
CA LEU A 95 -21.23 9.27 -0.08
C LEU A 95 -19.76 8.88 -0.16
N GLY A 96 -18.96 9.24 0.84
CA GLY A 96 -17.55 8.87 0.89
C GLY A 96 -17.33 7.35 0.85
N LYS A 97 -18.22 6.56 1.45
CA LYS A 97 -18.19 5.08 1.38
C LYS A 97 -18.58 4.56 -0.01
N ALA A 98 -19.61 5.12 -0.62
CA ALA A 98 -20.03 4.76 -1.97
C ALA A 98 -18.96 5.07 -3.03
N LEU A 99 -18.29 6.23 -2.92
CA LEU A 99 -17.19 6.59 -3.81
C LEU A 99 -16.01 5.61 -3.72
N LYS A 100 -15.66 5.21 -2.50
CA LYS A 100 -14.65 4.19 -2.21
C LYS A 100 -14.98 2.83 -2.84
N ILE A 101 -16.25 2.45 -2.86
CA ILE A 101 -16.74 1.23 -3.50
C ILE A 101 -16.52 1.27 -5.02
N ALA A 102 -17.01 2.31 -5.69
CA ALA A 102 -16.84 2.44 -7.14
C ALA A 102 -15.36 2.53 -7.54
N ALA A 103 -14.53 3.20 -6.74
CA ALA A 103 -13.08 3.23 -6.93
C ALA A 103 -12.46 1.82 -6.82
N THR A 104 -12.93 0.98 -5.90
CA THR A 104 -12.47 -0.41 -5.77
C THR A 104 -12.84 -1.26 -7.01
N SER A 105 -14.02 -1.04 -7.58
CA SER A 105 -14.40 -1.70 -8.85
C SER A 105 -13.50 -1.25 -10.02
N ALA A 106 -13.18 0.04 -10.12
CA ALA A 106 -12.25 0.55 -11.12
C ALA A 106 -10.84 -0.04 -10.94
N LEU A 107 -10.38 -0.17 -9.69
CA LEU A 107 -9.12 -0.84 -9.36
C LEU A 107 -9.12 -2.30 -9.84
N ARG A 108 -10.22 -3.03 -9.66
CA ARG A 108 -10.35 -4.40 -10.16
C ARG A 108 -10.22 -4.47 -11.69
N GLU A 109 -10.80 -3.54 -12.44
CA GLU A 109 -10.67 -3.47 -13.90
C GLU A 109 -9.23 -3.19 -14.37
N LEU A 110 -8.41 -2.53 -13.54
CA LEU A 110 -7.00 -2.29 -13.87
C LEU A 110 -6.18 -3.56 -13.85
N VAL A 111 -6.41 -4.41 -12.83
CA VAL A 111 -5.49 -5.50 -12.49
C VAL A 111 -6.06 -6.91 -12.70
N CYS A 112 -7.38 -7.10 -12.73
CA CYS A 112 -7.99 -8.43 -12.72
C CYS A 112 -8.64 -8.81 -14.06
N GLY A 113 -8.48 -10.09 -14.44
CA GLY A 113 -9.12 -10.73 -15.58
C GLY A 113 -8.40 -10.55 -16.92
N GLU A 114 -8.78 -11.34 -17.93
CA GLU A 114 -8.18 -11.35 -19.28
C GLU A 114 -8.23 -9.99 -20.00
N GLN A 115 -9.14 -9.13 -19.57
CA GLN A 115 -9.38 -7.81 -20.15
C GLN A 115 -8.85 -6.70 -19.26
N SER A 116 -7.99 -7.02 -18.29
CA SER A 116 -7.34 -6.03 -17.43
C SER A 116 -6.62 -5.00 -18.28
N ILE A 117 -6.67 -3.74 -17.85
CA ILE A 117 -6.08 -2.67 -18.64
C ILE A 117 -4.57 -2.72 -18.56
N TRP A 118 -4.02 -3.00 -17.37
CA TRP A 118 -2.58 -3.05 -17.19
C TRP A 118 -1.94 -4.32 -17.75
N GLN A 119 -2.71 -5.41 -17.95
CA GLN A 119 -2.20 -6.69 -18.44
C GLN A 119 -0.99 -7.17 -17.63
N LEU A 120 -1.06 -6.98 -16.30
CA LEU A 120 -0.04 -7.47 -15.39
C LEU A 120 -0.13 -9.00 -15.29
N PRO A 121 1.01 -9.71 -15.19
CA PRO A 121 0.99 -11.13 -14.94
C PRO A 121 0.37 -11.41 -13.55
N PRO A 122 -0.44 -12.48 -13.40
CA PRO A 122 -0.98 -12.91 -12.11
C PRO A 122 0.08 -12.92 -11.00
N PRO A 123 -0.15 -12.24 -9.86
CA PRO A 123 0.76 -12.31 -8.72
C PRO A 123 0.54 -13.62 -7.96
N SER A 124 1.61 -14.26 -7.50
CA SER A 124 1.48 -15.36 -6.52
C SER A 124 1.55 -14.86 -5.07
N ALA A 125 1.95 -13.60 -4.85
CA ALA A 125 1.89 -12.90 -3.56
C ALA A 125 1.85 -11.37 -3.76
N LEU A 126 1.44 -10.62 -2.73
CA LEU A 126 1.54 -9.17 -2.67
C LEU A 126 2.47 -8.75 -1.52
N ILE A 127 3.57 -8.09 -1.84
CA ILE A 127 4.46 -7.49 -0.85
C ILE A 127 4.20 -5.99 -0.83
N SER A 128 3.49 -5.52 0.20
CA SER A 128 3.25 -4.10 0.39
C SER A 128 4.36 -3.51 1.25
N VAL A 129 4.90 -2.35 0.88
CA VAL A 129 5.98 -1.66 1.59
C VAL A 129 5.48 -0.27 1.98
N THR A 130 5.60 0.07 3.26
CA THR A 130 5.26 1.40 3.77
C THR A 130 6.36 1.88 4.70
N GLY A 131 6.51 3.20 4.83
CA GLY A 131 7.60 3.74 5.61
C GLY A 131 7.77 5.23 5.52
N GLY A 132 8.95 5.69 5.94
CA GLY A 132 9.31 7.10 5.92
C GLY A 132 9.50 7.63 4.50
N ALA A 133 8.95 8.82 4.23
CA ALA A 133 9.27 9.62 3.04
C ALA A 133 10.52 10.51 3.26
N GLY A 134 11.00 10.65 4.51
CA GLY A 134 12.22 11.37 4.84
C GLY A 134 13.47 10.50 4.86
N SER A 135 14.59 11.05 5.36
CA SER A 135 15.83 10.29 5.58
C SER A 135 15.59 9.12 6.54
N LEU A 136 15.90 7.91 6.08
CA LEU A 136 15.80 6.70 6.89
C LEU A 136 17.02 6.61 7.80
N ASN A 137 16.81 6.31 9.07
CA ASN A 137 17.88 6.12 10.06
C ASN A 137 18.48 4.71 9.94
N MET A 138 19.04 4.39 8.77
CA MET A 138 19.60 3.08 8.46
C MET A 138 21.06 3.21 8.03
N THR A 139 21.90 2.32 8.55
CA THR A 139 23.25 2.09 8.03
C THR A 139 23.19 1.50 6.62
N ASP A 140 24.27 1.61 5.85
CA ASP A 140 24.30 1.03 4.51
C ASP A 140 24.19 -0.50 4.51
N LYS A 141 24.69 -1.16 5.57
CA LYS A 141 24.47 -2.59 5.79
C LYS A 141 22.98 -2.93 5.93
N GLN A 142 22.24 -2.19 6.75
CA GLN A 142 20.80 -2.40 6.93
C GLN A 142 20.01 -2.13 5.64
N LYS A 143 20.38 -1.09 4.88
CA LYS A 143 19.77 -0.84 3.56
C LYS A 143 20.03 -1.99 2.60
N LEU A 144 21.26 -2.52 2.59
CA LEU A 144 21.63 -3.65 1.73
C LEU A 144 20.85 -4.92 2.08
N VAL A 145 20.76 -5.28 3.38
CA VAL A 145 20.00 -6.44 3.86
C VAL A 145 18.53 -6.31 3.46
N PHE A 146 17.90 -5.15 3.71
CA PHE A 146 16.52 -4.91 3.31
C PHE A 146 16.31 -5.08 1.80
N ARG A 147 17.16 -4.44 0.99
CA ARG A 147 17.05 -4.48 -0.47
C ARG A 147 17.24 -5.90 -1.01
N ARG A 148 18.23 -6.65 -0.52
CA ARG A 148 18.48 -8.03 -0.96
C ARG A 148 17.34 -8.96 -0.54
N GLY A 149 16.91 -8.89 0.73
CA GLY A 149 15.80 -9.69 1.24
C GLY A 149 14.51 -9.44 0.46
N LEU A 150 14.16 -8.17 0.23
CA LEU A 150 12.98 -7.81 -0.54
C LEU A 150 13.05 -8.28 -1.99
N LEU A 151 14.17 -8.04 -2.69
CA LEU A 151 14.34 -8.48 -4.08
C LEU A 151 14.27 -10.02 -4.19
N SER A 152 14.92 -10.72 -3.25
CA SER A 152 14.90 -12.19 -3.19
C SER A 152 13.48 -12.72 -2.97
N ALA A 153 12.75 -12.15 -1.99
CA ALA A 153 11.37 -12.53 -1.71
C ALA A 153 10.45 -12.29 -2.91
N ALA A 154 10.52 -11.10 -3.51
CA ALA A 154 9.69 -10.74 -4.66
C ALA A 154 9.95 -11.64 -5.87
N ARG A 155 11.22 -11.94 -6.16
CA ARG A 155 11.61 -12.84 -7.25
C ARG A 155 11.15 -14.28 -7.01
N THR A 156 11.39 -14.80 -5.81
CA THR A 156 11.13 -16.21 -5.49
C THR A 156 9.63 -16.51 -5.48
N THR A 157 8.81 -15.53 -5.08
CA THR A 157 7.36 -15.68 -4.95
C THR A 157 6.58 -15.10 -6.12
N ASN A 158 7.25 -14.62 -7.18
CA ASN A 158 6.58 -13.89 -8.28
C ASN A 158 5.58 -12.83 -7.74
N ALA A 159 6.02 -12.06 -6.75
CA ALA A 159 5.15 -11.12 -6.06
C ALA A 159 5.01 -9.81 -6.84
N TRP A 160 3.85 -9.16 -6.68
CA TRP A 160 3.77 -7.73 -6.93
C TRP A 160 4.31 -6.97 -5.72
N ILE A 161 4.96 -5.83 -5.97
CA ILE A 161 5.36 -4.88 -4.94
C ILE A 161 4.40 -3.69 -4.97
N MET A 162 3.89 -3.26 -3.83
CA MET A 162 3.10 -2.03 -3.69
C MET A 162 3.78 -1.06 -2.72
N THR A 163 3.93 0.21 -3.10
CA THR A 163 4.54 1.24 -2.24
C THR A 163 3.78 2.58 -2.33
N GLY A 164 4.26 3.63 -1.64
CA GLY A 164 3.78 5.00 -1.82
C GLY A 164 4.18 5.66 -3.16
N GLY A 165 5.09 5.09 -3.96
CA GLY A 165 5.41 5.55 -5.32
C GLY A 165 6.12 6.89 -5.46
N THR A 166 6.48 7.56 -4.37
CA THR A 166 7.22 8.83 -4.44
C THR A 166 8.72 8.59 -4.49
N ASN A 167 9.46 9.53 -5.10
CA ASN A 167 10.91 9.52 -5.17
C ASN A 167 11.52 10.01 -3.84
N ALA A 168 11.14 9.39 -2.72
CA ALA A 168 11.62 9.74 -1.40
C ALA A 168 11.61 8.53 -0.44
N GLY A 169 12.59 8.49 0.45
CA GLY A 169 12.67 7.52 1.55
C GLY A 169 12.66 6.06 1.08
N VAL A 170 11.84 5.20 1.71
CA VAL A 170 11.83 3.75 1.37
C VAL A 170 11.28 3.48 -0.03
N MET A 171 10.40 4.33 -0.56
CA MET A 171 9.84 4.13 -1.90
C MET A 171 10.90 4.29 -2.98
N GLU A 172 11.76 5.31 -2.85
CA GLU A 172 12.93 5.50 -3.71
C GLU A 172 13.93 4.34 -3.57
N MET A 173 14.16 3.85 -2.33
CA MET A 173 15.06 2.71 -2.11
C MET A 173 14.58 1.45 -2.83
N VAL A 174 13.27 1.17 -2.78
CA VAL A 174 12.66 0.05 -3.52
C VAL A 174 12.76 0.29 -5.02
N GLY A 175 12.52 1.50 -5.49
CA GLY A 175 12.69 1.88 -6.90
C GLY A 175 14.12 1.60 -7.40
N ARG A 176 15.13 2.15 -6.71
CA ARG A 176 16.55 1.93 -7.01
C ARG A 176 16.93 0.46 -6.97
N MET A 177 16.45 -0.30 -5.98
CA MET A 177 16.65 -1.74 -5.89
C MET A 177 16.18 -2.47 -7.15
N LEU A 178 14.99 -2.12 -7.67
CA LEU A 178 14.45 -2.74 -8.88
C LEU A 178 15.21 -2.30 -10.13
N GLN A 179 15.62 -1.03 -10.21
CA GLN A 179 16.40 -0.50 -11.33
C GLN A 179 17.77 -1.19 -11.47
N GLU A 180 18.43 -1.45 -10.34
CA GLU A 180 19.72 -2.14 -10.30
C GLU A 180 19.60 -3.65 -10.52
N SER A 181 18.37 -4.20 -10.45
CA SER A 181 18.10 -5.60 -10.72
C SER A 181 17.79 -5.83 -12.21
N SER A 182 18.09 -7.03 -12.70
CA SER A 182 17.65 -7.48 -14.04
C SER A 182 16.25 -8.09 -14.02
N VAL A 183 15.52 -8.00 -12.90
CA VAL A 183 14.25 -8.71 -12.69
C VAL A 183 13.09 -7.77 -12.93
N GLU A 184 12.16 -8.18 -13.79
CA GLU A 184 10.92 -7.45 -14.02
C GLU A 184 9.88 -7.80 -12.94
N VAL A 185 9.95 -7.07 -11.82
CA VAL A 185 8.91 -7.13 -10.79
C VAL A 185 7.90 -6.00 -11.01
N PRO A 186 6.59 -6.30 -11.14
CA PRO A 186 5.54 -5.28 -11.10
C PRO A 186 5.61 -4.51 -9.77
N CYS A 187 5.87 -3.21 -9.86
CA CYS A 187 5.93 -2.31 -8.73
C CYS A 187 4.91 -1.18 -8.91
N ILE A 188 3.94 -1.11 -8.01
CA ILE A 188 2.77 -0.23 -8.07
C ILE A 188 2.88 0.83 -6.98
N GLY A 189 2.95 2.11 -7.37
CA GLY A 189 2.91 3.23 -6.45
C GLY A 189 1.49 3.72 -6.22
N VAL A 190 1.07 3.86 -4.96
CA VAL A 190 -0.23 4.45 -4.59
C VAL A 190 0.03 5.75 -3.81
N THR A 191 -0.32 6.90 -4.38
CA THR A 191 -0.07 8.21 -3.76
C THR A 191 -1.24 9.17 -3.96
N SER A 192 -1.34 10.19 -3.12
CA SER A 192 -2.31 11.26 -3.28
C SER A 192 -1.96 12.17 -4.45
N TRP A 193 -2.94 12.44 -5.32
CA TRP A 193 -2.79 13.32 -6.47
C TRP A 193 -2.34 14.74 -6.10
N GLY A 194 -2.86 15.29 -4.98
CA GLY A 194 -2.57 16.65 -4.53
C GLY A 194 -1.11 16.92 -4.12
N VAL A 195 -0.32 15.87 -3.87
CA VAL A 195 1.12 16.01 -3.58
C VAL A 195 2.01 15.76 -4.79
N VAL A 196 1.47 15.37 -5.95
CA VAL A 196 2.29 14.96 -7.10
C VAL A 196 2.83 16.17 -7.86
N ALA A 197 4.14 16.21 -8.07
CA ALA A 197 4.77 17.16 -8.98
C ALA A 197 4.34 16.89 -10.42
N ASP A 198 4.24 17.94 -11.25
CA ASP A 198 3.77 17.89 -12.65
C ASP A 198 2.35 17.36 -12.88
N LYS A 199 1.51 17.27 -11.82
CA LYS A 199 0.13 16.76 -11.91
C LYS A 199 -0.73 17.50 -12.93
N GLU A 200 -0.54 18.81 -13.12
CA GLU A 200 -1.29 19.59 -14.11
C GLU A 200 -0.90 19.19 -15.54
N GLU A 201 0.38 18.93 -15.79
CA GLU A 201 0.86 18.47 -17.10
C GLU A 201 0.42 17.02 -17.37
N MET A 202 0.43 16.17 -16.34
CA MET A 202 -0.15 14.82 -16.40
C MET A 202 -1.63 14.89 -16.77
N ALA A 203 -2.41 15.79 -16.16
CA ALA A 203 -3.82 15.95 -16.46
C ALA A 203 -4.10 16.42 -17.89
N LYS A 204 -3.22 17.25 -18.48
CA LYS A 204 -3.30 17.71 -19.88
C LYS A 204 -2.97 16.60 -20.89
N LYS A 205 -2.09 15.67 -20.51
CA LYS A 205 -1.65 14.53 -21.34
C LYS A 205 -2.33 13.21 -20.99
N ALA A 206 -3.46 13.24 -20.28
CA ALA A 206 -4.29 12.07 -20.04
C ALA A 206 -4.89 11.50 -21.35
N ASN A 207 -5.46 10.30 -21.27
CA ASN A 207 -6.15 9.56 -22.34
C ASN A 207 -5.23 8.99 -23.42
N GLY A 208 -4.19 8.29 -22.99
CA GLY A 208 -3.33 7.48 -23.88
C GLY A 208 -2.13 8.20 -24.50
N ARG A 209 -1.86 9.45 -24.07
CA ARG A 209 -0.63 10.15 -24.44
C ARG A 209 0.49 9.83 -23.46
N VAL A 210 1.72 9.88 -23.97
CA VAL A 210 2.94 9.73 -23.17
C VAL A 210 3.39 11.11 -22.70
N LEU A 211 3.64 11.26 -21.40
CA LEU A 211 4.29 12.42 -20.81
C LEU A 211 5.74 12.07 -20.45
N ASP A 212 6.68 12.90 -20.86
CA ASP A 212 8.03 12.90 -20.31
C ASP A 212 8.00 13.51 -18.92
N TYR A 213 7.99 12.65 -17.92
CA TYR A 213 7.91 13.06 -16.53
C TYR A 213 9.31 13.38 -16.03
N ASN A 214 9.54 14.66 -15.74
CA ASN A 214 10.82 15.14 -15.22
C ASN A 214 10.77 15.38 -13.71
N GLY A 215 9.59 15.33 -13.09
CA GLY A 215 9.40 15.58 -11.66
C GLY A 215 9.89 16.96 -11.24
N LYS A 216 10.01 17.90 -12.20
CA LYS A 216 10.49 19.24 -11.95
C LYS A 216 9.29 20.05 -11.50
N THR A 217 9.27 20.48 -10.24
CA THR A 217 8.44 21.63 -9.91
C THR A 217 8.85 22.74 -10.87
N LYS A 218 7.89 23.40 -11.54
CA LYS A 218 8.18 24.57 -12.39
C LYS A 218 8.60 25.75 -11.51
N LEU A 219 9.70 25.62 -10.79
CA LEU A 219 10.50 26.69 -10.21
C LEU A 219 11.84 26.09 -9.78
N GLY A 220 12.90 26.45 -10.50
CA GLY A 220 14.26 26.18 -10.03
C GLY A 220 14.46 26.80 -8.65
N ALA A 221 15.17 26.09 -7.79
CA ALA A 221 15.86 26.65 -6.63
C ALA A 221 15.00 27.54 -5.70
N LYS A 222 14.11 26.92 -4.93
CA LYS A 222 13.86 27.17 -3.50
C LYS A 222 12.71 26.29 -3.05
N PHE A 223 12.91 25.55 -1.97
CA PHE A 223 11.84 24.93 -1.22
C PHE A 223 10.88 26.03 -0.75
N GLU A 224 9.86 26.35 -1.54
CA GLU A 224 8.70 27.05 -0.98
C GLU A 224 7.92 26.01 -0.18
N ALA A 225 8.07 26.09 1.15
CA ALA A 225 7.39 25.28 2.15
C ALA A 225 5.85 25.29 2.03
N ALA A 226 5.28 26.14 1.18
CA ALA A 226 3.84 26.31 0.99
C ALA A 226 3.21 25.28 0.03
N GLU A 227 3.96 24.72 -0.94
CA GLU A 227 3.45 23.71 -1.89
C GLU A 227 4.33 22.46 -1.87
N GLN A 228 4.25 21.67 -0.79
CA GLN A 228 4.97 20.39 -0.64
C GLN A 228 4.56 19.37 -1.73
N ARG A 229 5.08 19.54 -2.95
CA ARG A 229 4.93 18.60 -4.06
C ARG A 229 6.13 17.67 -4.10
N VAL A 230 5.88 16.42 -4.44
CA VAL A 230 6.85 15.32 -4.44
C VAL A 230 6.85 14.68 -5.83
N ALA A 231 8.05 14.41 -6.34
CA ALA A 231 8.21 13.68 -7.60
C ALA A 231 7.80 12.21 -7.43
N LEU A 232 7.21 11.62 -8.46
CA LEU A 232 7.02 10.17 -8.56
C LEU A 232 8.37 9.48 -8.77
N ASP A 233 8.54 8.29 -8.19
CA ASP A 233 9.75 7.50 -8.36
C ASP A 233 9.85 6.93 -9.79
N PRO A 234 10.95 7.13 -10.52
CA PRO A 234 11.07 6.76 -11.92
C PRO A 234 11.16 5.25 -12.17
N ASN A 235 11.27 4.44 -11.12
CA ASN A 235 11.53 3.01 -11.20
C ASN A 235 10.32 2.16 -10.79
N HIS A 236 9.15 2.78 -10.60
CA HIS A 236 7.87 2.08 -10.50
C HIS A 236 7.28 1.82 -11.88
N SER A 237 6.59 0.69 -12.02
CA SER A 237 5.95 0.29 -13.28
C SER A 237 4.56 0.88 -13.47
N HIS A 238 3.85 1.12 -12.36
CA HIS A 238 2.46 1.53 -12.36
C HIS A 238 2.18 2.53 -11.24
N PHE A 239 1.21 3.42 -11.45
CA PHE A 239 0.77 4.39 -10.45
C PHE A 239 -0.75 4.46 -10.33
N VAL A 240 -1.24 4.42 -9.09
CA VAL A 240 -2.59 4.81 -8.70
C VAL A 240 -2.52 6.13 -7.96
N LEU A 241 -3.12 7.17 -8.53
CA LEU A 241 -3.07 8.54 -7.99
C LEU A 241 -4.45 8.90 -7.44
N VAL A 242 -4.54 9.06 -6.12
CA VAL A 242 -5.81 9.21 -5.41
C VAL A 242 -6.12 10.69 -5.22
N ASP A 243 -7.16 11.20 -5.87
CA ASP A 243 -7.56 12.60 -5.73
C ASP A 243 -8.75 12.73 -4.78
N THR A 244 -8.52 13.31 -3.60
CA THR A 244 -9.59 13.64 -2.64
C THR A 244 -10.00 15.11 -2.69
N GLY A 245 -9.42 15.90 -3.61
CA GLY A 245 -9.50 17.36 -3.65
C GLY A 245 -8.63 18.07 -2.61
N ALA A 246 -7.88 17.33 -1.79
CA ALA A 246 -6.90 17.90 -0.86
C ALA A 246 -5.61 18.23 -1.62
N GLU A 247 -4.91 19.27 -1.17
CA GLU A 247 -3.72 19.80 -1.84
C GLU A 247 -2.56 20.01 -0.88
N GLY A 248 -1.34 19.92 -1.39
CA GLY A 248 -0.12 20.10 -0.60
C GLY A 248 -0.04 19.16 0.60
N SER A 249 0.46 19.65 1.73
CA SER A 249 0.68 18.82 2.94
C SER A 249 -0.59 18.11 3.44
N SER A 250 -1.76 18.73 3.27
CA SER A 250 -3.06 18.18 3.71
C SER A 250 -3.49 16.93 2.92
N ALA A 251 -2.87 16.67 1.76
CA ALA A 251 -3.17 15.52 0.92
C ALA A 251 -2.41 14.25 1.34
N PHE A 252 -1.34 14.35 2.14
CA PHE A 252 -0.61 13.16 2.60
C PHE A 252 -1.49 12.26 3.47
N GLY A 253 -1.47 10.95 3.20
CA GLY A 253 -2.21 9.94 3.95
C GLY A 253 -3.69 9.82 3.57
N LYS A 254 -4.20 10.66 2.65
CA LYS A 254 -5.58 10.55 2.14
C LYS A 254 -5.78 9.33 1.24
N GLU A 255 -4.69 8.79 0.69
CA GLU A 255 -4.68 7.57 -0.12
C GLU A 255 -4.80 6.28 0.69
N ILE A 256 -4.47 6.28 2.00
CA ILE A 256 -4.34 5.07 2.83
C ILE A 256 -5.58 4.16 2.76
N ALA A 257 -6.78 4.75 2.86
CA ALA A 257 -8.02 3.99 2.81
C ALA A 257 -8.22 3.30 1.44
N LEU A 258 -7.91 3.99 0.34
CA LEU A 258 -8.04 3.41 -1.00
C LEU A 258 -6.94 2.37 -1.27
N ARG A 259 -5.71 2.61 -0.78
CA ARG A 259 -4.63 1.62 -0.80
C ARG A 259 -5.04 0.32 -0.12
N SER A 260 -5.56 0.39 1.12
CA SER A 260 -6.01 -0.79 1.86
C SER A 260 -7.09 -1.57 1.09
N MET A 261 -8.07 -0.87 0.52
CA MET A 261 -9.08 -1.52 -0.32
C MET A 261 -8.51 -2.13 -1.61
N PHE A 262 -7.51 -1.48 -2.23
CA PHE A 262 -6.84 -2.02 -3.40
C PHE A 262 -6.09 -3.31 -3.08
N GLU A 263 -5.35 -3.33 -1.98
CA GLU A 263 -4.68 -4.51 -1.46
C GLU A 263 -5.72 -5.61 -1.15
N THR A 264 -6.88 -5.28 -0.57
CA THR A 264 -8.01 -6.21 -0.37
C THR A 264 -8.57 -6.75 -1.67
N CYS A 265 -8.69 -5.91 -2.69
CA CYS A 265 -9.14 -6.32 -4.01
C CYS A 265 -8.19 -7.36 -4.64
N ILE A 266 -6.88 -7.12 -4.57
CA ILE A 266 -5.87 -8.05 -5.11
C ILE A 266 -5.92 -9.38 -4.36
N CYS A 267 -5.81 -9.37 -3.03
CA CYS A 267 -5.68 -10.62 -2.24
C CYS A 267 -6.98 -11.40 -2.09
N THR A 268 -8.09 -10.88 -2.60
CA THR A 268 -9.36 -11.61 -2.68
C THR A 268 -9.75 -11.94 -4.13
N THR A 269 -8.96 -11.49 -5.10
CA THR A 269 -9.18 -11.88 -6.49
C THR A 269 -8.38 -13.14 -6.80
N SER A 270 -9.08 -14.13 -7.36
CA SER A 270 -8.42 -15.26 -8.03
C SER A 270 -7.99 -14.81 -9.43
N PHE A 271 -6.73 -15.07 -9.78
CA PHE A 271 -6.12 -14.61 -11.04
C PHE A 271 -6.01 -15.74 -12.07
N GLY A 272 -7.03 -16.57 -12.17
CA GLY A 272 -7.10 -17.65 -13.16
C GLY A 272 -7.88 -18.83 -12.63
N VAL A 273 -7.85 -19.92 -13.39
CA VAL A 273 -8.38 -21.22 -12.99
C VAL A 273 -7.29 -22.29 -13.16
N ASP A 274 -7.40 -23.39 -12.42
CA ASP A 274 -6.57 -24.58 -12.60
C ASP A 274 -7.01 -25.40 -13.84
N GLU A 275 -6.36 -26.54 -14.07
CA GLU A 275 -6.65 -27.42 -15.23
C GLU A 275 -8.09 -27.96 -15.20
N GLU A 276 -8.64 -28.10 -14.00
CA GLU A 276 -10.01 -28.55 -13.72
C GLU A 276 -11.05 -27.41 -13.81
N GLY A 277 -10.61 -26.17 -14.03
CA GLY A 277 -11.48 -24.99 -14.16
C GLY A 277 -11.90 -24.36 -12.82
N SER A 278 -11.32 -24.78 -11.70
CA SER A 278 -11.57 -24.19 -10.38
C SER A 278 -10.72 -22.92 -10.18
N PRO A 279 -11.22 -21.90 -9.45
CA PRO A 279 -10.46 -20.67 -9.22
C PRO A 279 -9.13 -20.93 -8.53
N LEU A 280 -8.03 -20.39 -9.07
CA LEU A 280 -6.71 -20.45 -8.42
C LEU A 280 -6.74 -19.78 -7.04
N PRO A 281 -5.87 -20.21 -6.10
CA PRO A 281 -5.73 -19.56 -4.80
C PRO A 281 -5.50 -18.06 -4.92
N THR A 282 -6.11 -17.30 -4.02
CA THR A 282 -5.92 -15.85 -3.98
C THR A 282 -4.54 -15.50 -3.41
N PRO A 283 -3.88 -14.43 -3.89
CA PRO A 283 -2.53 -14.09 -3.44
C PRO A 283 -2.51 -13.75 -1.93
N PRO A 284 -1.62 -14.34 -1.13
CA PRO A 284 -1.36 -13.88 0.23
C PRO A 284 -0.64 -12.53 0.21
N MET A 285 -0.68 -11.81 1.34
CA MET A 285 -0.02 -10.51 1.47
C MET A 285 0.75 -10.39 2.77
N VAL A 286 1.87 -9.68 2.70
CA VAL A 286 2.60 -9.15 3.86
C VAL A 286 2.85 -7.65 3.70
N LEU A 287 2.74 -6.90 4.79
CA LEU A 287 3.17 -5.50 4.85
C LEU A 287 4.55 -5.39 5.51
N LEU A 288 5.52 -4.81 4.80
CA LEU A 288 6.84 -4.46 5.32
C LEU A 288 6.85 -2.99 5.75
N VAL A 289 7.30 -2.74 6.99
CA VAL A 289 7.37 -1.39 7.57
C VAL A 289 8.81 -0.97 7.79
N VAL A 290 9.21 0.16 7.21
CA VAL A 290 10.57 0.71 7.32
C VAL A 290 10.53 2.20 7.71
N GLY A 291 10.98 2.51 8.92
CA GLY A 291 11.00 3.86 9.46
C GLY A 291 9.59 4.36 9.71
N GLY A 292 9.32 5.55 9.20
CA GLY A 292 7.96 6.06 9.09
C GLY A 292 7.54 7.03 10.18
N GLY A 293 6.31 7.51 10.02
CA GLY A 293 5.68 8.49 10.89
C GLY A 293 4.21 8.17 11.11
N PRO A 294 3.38 9.17 11.42
CA PRO A 294 1.98 8.92 11.78
C PRO A 294 1.14 8.24 10.70
N ASN A 295 1.29 8.65 9.43
CA ASN A 295 0.59 8.01 8.31
C ASN A 295 1.05 6.56 8.08
N THR A 296 2.28 6.22 8.48
CA THR A 296 2.77 4.83 8.47
C THR A 296 1.99 4.00 9.50
N LEU A 297 1.75 4.53 10.71
CA LEU A 297 0.93 3.85 11.72
C LEU A 297 -0.52 3.63 11.26
N GLU A 298 -1.14 4.64 10.63
CA GLU A 298 -2.49 4.49 10.05
C GLU A 298 -2.51 3.40 8.96
N THR A 299 -1.46 3.32 8.13
CA THR A 299 -1.32 2.24 7.13
C THR A 299 -1.20 0.87 7.78
N VAL A 300 -0.39 0.75 8.84
CA VAL A 300 -0.23 -0.51 9.59
C VAL A 300 -1.53 -0.92 10.26
N LYS A 301 -2.22 0.02 10.92
CA LYS A 301 -3.53 -0.21 11.53
C LYS A 301 -4.54 -0.72 10.50
N ALA A 302 -4.65 -0.05 9.35
CA ALA A 302 -5.54 -0.48 8.28
C ALA A 302 -5.20 -1.88 7.75
N CYS A 303 -3.91 -2.24 7.70
CA CYS A 303 -3.47 -3.59 7.31
C CYS A 303 -3.87 -4.65 8.35
N LEU A 304 -3.63 -4.39 9.63
CA LEU A 304 -3.97 -5.30 10.74
C LEU A 304 -5.49 -5.47 10.91
N GLU A 305 -6.28 -4.43 10.62
CA GLU A 305 -7.75 -4.51 10.58
C GLU A 305 -8.26 -5.46 9.48
N GLN A 306 -7.49 -5.63 8.40
CA GLN A 306 -7.76 -6.61 7.34
C GLN A 306 -7.18 -8.00 7.66
N GLU A 307 -6.72 -8.22 8.90
CA GLU A 307 -6.17 -9.49 9.37
C GLU A 307 -4.95 -9.98 8.57
N ARG A 308 -4.06 -9.05 8.24
CA ARG A 308 -2.85 -9.33 7.43
C ARG A 308 -1.57 -9.22 8.24
N PRO A 309 -0.57 -10.08 7.96
CA PRO A 309 0.70 -10.04 8.64
C PRO A 309 1.50 -8.78 8.28
N VAL A 310 2.14 -8.22 9.30
CA VAL A 310 2.99 -7.04 9.24
C VAL A 310 4.35 -7.39 9.80
N VAL A 311 5.40 -7.13 9.03
CA VAL A 311 6.79 -7.28 9.46
C VAL A 311 7.42 -5.89 9.59
N VAL A 312 7.91 -5.57 10.77
CA VAL A 312 8.48 -4.27 11.13
C VAL A 312 9.98 -4.37 11.20
N PHE A 313 10.69 -3.61 10.36
CA PHE A 313 12.14 -3.52 10.43
C PHE A 313 12.55 -2.50 11.51
N VAL A 314 12.77 -2.96 12.74
CA VAL A 314 12.93 -2.08 13.92
C VAL A 314 14.11 -1.13 13.78
N ASP A 315 15.22 -1.61 13.23
CA ASP A 315 16.46 -0.83 13.12
C ASP A 315 16.34 0.41 12.22
N SER A 316 15.27 0.50 11.43
CA SER A 316 15.04 1.64 10.55
C SER A 316 14.52 2.91 11.25
N GLY A 317 14.24 2.83 12.56
CA GLY A 317 13.86 3.97 13.39
C GLY A 317 12.41 4.42 13.21
N GLY A 318 12.10 5.66 13.63
CA GLY A 318 10.77 6.27 13.47
C GLY A 318 9.63 5.42 14.02
N ALA A 319 8.49 5.42 13.31
CA ALA A 319 7.32 4.63 13.70
C ALA A 319 7.60 3.12 13.85
N ALA A 320 8.51 2.55 13.05
CA ALA A 320 8.92 1.15 13.18
C ALA A 320 9.52 0.86 14.56
N LYS A 321 10.43 1.71 15.04
CA LYS A 321 11.01 1.59 16.37
C LYS A 321 9.98 1.87 17.48
N HIS A 322 9.14 2.89 17.31
CA HIS A 322 8.11 3.21 18.31
C HIS A 322 7.10 2.07 18.50
N MET A 323 6.76 1.32 17.44
CA MET A 323 5.94 0.11 17.55
C MET A 323 6.60 -0.95 18.42
N ARG A 324 7.92 -1.16 18.26
CA ARG A 324 8.66 -2.10 19.08
C ARG A 324 8.72 -1.65 20.54
N ASP A 325 9.07 -0.39 20.79
CA ASP A 325 9.17 0.16 22.15
C ASP A 325 7.81 0.12 22.87
N CYS A 326 6.72 0.42 22.17
CA CYS A 326 5.36 0.31 22.71
C CYS A 326 4.98 -1.14 22.99
N TRP A 327 5.30 -2.07 22.09
CA TRP A 327 5.06 -3.50 22.28
C TRP A 327 5.77 -4.03 23.52
N ASP A 328 7.07 -3.76 23.66
CA ASP A 328 7.85 -4.21 24.81
C ASP A 328 7.35 -3.58 26.11
N ASN A 329 7.00 -2.28 26.11
CA ASN A 329 6.43 -1.62 27.27
C ASN A 329 5.09 -2.24 27.71
N ARG A 330 4.25 -2.70 26.77
CA ARG A 330 3.01 -3.42 27.08
C ARG A 330 3.28 -4.78 27.72
N LEU A 331 4.31 -5.49 27.26
CA LEU A 331 4.72 -6.76 27.88
C LEU A 331 5.24 -6.56 29.30
N LEU A 332 6.01 -5.49 29.55
CA LEU A 332 6.46 -5.11 30.89
C LEU A 332 5.28 -4.80 31.82
N ARG A 333 4.31 -4.00 31.36
CA ARG A 333 3.08 -3.69 32.13
C ARG A 333 2.31 -4.94 32.55
N ARG A 334 2.19 -5.94 31.66
CA ARG A 334 1.51 -7.20 31.98
C ARG A 334 2.22 -8.01 33.06
N ARG A 335 3.54 -7.89 33.13
CA ARG A 335 4.36 -8.56 34.15
C ARG A 335 4.42 -7.79 35.46
N GLY A 336 3.86 -6.58 35.52
CA GLY A 336 3.99 -5.69 36.67
C GLY A 336 5.42 -5.18 36.89
N ASP A 337 6.22 -5.11 35.81
CA ASP A 337 7.62 -4.70 35.87
C ASP A 337 7.74 -3.19 36.07
N GLU A 338 8.56 -2.75 37.02
CA GLU A 338 8.81 -1.33 37.34
C GLU A 338 9.47 -0.56 36.19
N ALA A 339 10.12 -1.26 35.24
CA ALA A 339 10.66 -0.64 34.04
C ALA A 339 9.56 -0.16 33.07
N ALA A 340 8.30 -0.57 33.27
CA ALA A 340 7.17 -0.13 32.47
C ALA A 340 6.91 1.37 32.67
N ARG A 341 6.94 2.12 31.57
CA ARG A 341 6.72 3.58 31.56
C ARG A 341 5.25 3.90 31.34
N ALA A 342 4.79 5.05 31.83
CA ALA A 342 3.49 5.62 31.46
C ALA A 342 3.49 6.02 29.96
N ASP A 343 2.31 6.09 29.33
CA ASP A 343 2.19 6.39 27.90
C ASP A 343 2.78 7.77 27.56
N GLU A 344 2.63 8.74 28.46
CA GLU A 344 3.17 10.09 28.28
C GLU A 344 4.71 10.10 28.31
N GLU A 345 5.33 9.39 29.24
CA GLU A 345 6.79 9.28 29.35
C GLU A 345 7.40 8.54 28.16
N LEU A 346 6.76 7.42 27.76
CA LEU A 346 7.16 6.69 26.57
C LEU A 346 7.06 7.58 25.33
N CYS A 347 5.95 8.29 25.17
CA CYS A 347 5.76 9.22 24.05
C CYS A 347 6.80 10.34 24.02
N LYS A 348 7.16 10.90 25.19
CA LYS A 348 8.21 11.93 25.30
C LYS A 348 9.56 11.38 24.85
N SER A 349 9.87 10.11 25.16
CA SER A 349 11.13 9.49 24.77
C SER A 349 11.32 9.32 23.25
N PHE A 350 10.23 9.38 22.47
CA PHE A 350 10.28 9.26 21.01
C PHE A 350 10.77 10.53 20.30
N GLY A 351 10.79 11.69 20.96
CA GLY A 351 11.23 12.95 20.34
C GLY A 351 10.43 13.31 19.08
N LEU A 352 9.11 13.13 19.11
CA LEU A 352 8.25 13.21 17.92
C LEU A 352 8.27 14.61 17.29
N SER A 353 8.50 14.66 15.97
CA SER A 353 8.19 15.81 15.12
C SER A 353 6.96 15.48 14.29
N LEU A 354 5.81 16.04 14.66
CA LEU A 354 4.50 15.69 14.09
C LEU A 354 3.97 16.79 13.16
N PRO A 355 3.29 16.43 12.06
CA PRO A 355 2.49 17.38 11.28
C PRO A 355 1.38 18.01 12.14
N SER A 356 0.88 19.19 11.74
CA SER A 356 -0.17 19.93 12.45
C SER A 356 -1.46 19.14 12.71
N GLU A 357 -1.74 18.15 11.87
CA GLU A 357 -2.91 17.26 11.96
C GLU A 357 -2.82 16.25 13.12
N TRP A 358 -1.64 16.14 13.76
CA TRP A 358 -1.30 15.10 14.72
C TRP A 358 -0.88 15.67 16.07
N THR A 359 -1.40 15.07 17.13
CA THR A 359 -0.97 15.33 18.51
C THR A 359 -0.22 14.10 19.05
N PRO A 360 0.67 14.27 20.05
CA PRO A 360 1.32 13.15 20.72
C PRO A 360 0.32 12.14 21.29
N ALA A 361 -0.79 12.62 21.87
CA ALA A 361 -1.87 11.77 22.39
C ALA A 361 -2.53 10.93 21.28
N ARG A 362 -2.84 11.54 20.12
CA ARG A 362 -3.38 10.81 18.98
C ARG A 362 -2.38 9.78 18.45
N TYR A 363 -1.10 10.16 18.34
CA TYR A 363 -0.04 9.25 17.92
C TYR A 363 0.03 8.01 18.81
N MET A 364 0.04 8.20 20.13
CA MET A 364 0.04 7.11 21.11
C MET A 364 -1.22 6.26 21.07
N SER A 365 -2.40 6.86 20.86
CA SER A 365 -3.66 6.10 20.70
C SER A 365 -3.55 5.11 19.54
N VAL A 366 -3.16 5.61 18.35
CA VAL A 366 -3.01 4.76 17.16
C VAL A 366 -1.93 3.71 17.35
N LEU A 367 -0.80 4.06 17.99
CA LEU A 367 0.29 3.14 18.28
C LEU A 367 -0.15 1.99 19.20
N ASN A 368 -0.91 2.31 20.25
CA ASN A 368 -1.49 1.31 21.15
C ASN A 368 -2.48 0.41 20.41
N GLU A 369 -3.35 0.96 19.56
CA GLU A 369 -4.28 0.19 18.74
C GLU A 369 -3.56 -0.77 17.79
N VAL A 370 -2.47 -0.31 17.16
CA VAL A 370 -1.59 -1.16 16.32
C VAL A 370 -1.04 -2.34 17.13
N CYS A 371 -0.52 -2.10 18.33
CA CYS A 371 -0.01 -3.19 19.17
C CYS A 371 -1.13 -4.17 19.56
N VAL A 372 -2.29 -3.66 19.99
CA VAL A 372 -3.45 -4.50 20.34
C VAL A 372 -3.90 -5.36 19.16
N LEU A 373 -4.00 -4.79 17.96
CA LEU A 373 -4.38 -5.55 16.76
C LEU A 373 -3.30 -6.55 16.34
N GLY A 374 -2.03 -6.16 16.47
CA GLY A 374 -0.86 -6.98 16.15
C GLY A 374 -0.70 -8.21 17.03
N GLU A 375 -1.12 -8.13 18.29
CA GLU A 375 -1.10 -9.25 19.23
C GLU A 375 -2.19 -10.29 18.96
N LYS A 376 -3.25 -9.95 18.24
CA LYS A 376 -4.36 -10.89 18.00
C LYS A 376 -3.83 -12.11 17.22
N PRO A 377 -3.90 -13.33 17.80
CA PRO A 377 -3.40 -14.52 17.13
C PRO A 377 -4.29 -14.83 15.92
N ARG A 378 -3.67 -15.10 14.77
CA ARG A 378 -4.37 -15.43 13.52
C ARG A 378 -3.72 -16.60 12.78
N GLY A 379 -4.48 -17.15 11.84
CA GLY A 379 -4.10 -18.34 11.08
C GLY A 379 -4.12 -19.62 11.91
N ALA A 380 -3.87 -20.75 11.26
CA ALA A 380 -3.91 -22.08 11.88
C ALA A 380 -2.89 -22.23 13.04
N MET A 381 -1.80 -21.46 13.00
CA MET A 381 -0.72 -21.52 13.99
C MET A 381 -0.87 -20.50 15.13
N HIS A 382 -1.97 -19.73 15.16
CA HIS A 382 -2.24 -18.72 16.20
C HIS A 382 -1.08 -17.74 16.42
N VAL A 383 -0.42 -17.32 15.35
CA VAL A 383 0.73 -16.40 15.43
C VAL A 383 0.27 -14.95 15.53
N PRO A 384 0.98 -14.09 16.29
CA PRO A 384 0.77 -12.65 16.23
C PRO A 384 0.93 -12.14 14.80
N GLN A 385 0.12 -11.15 14.45
CA GLN A 385 0.18 -10.55 13.12
C GLN A 385 1.33 -9.55 12.97
N LEU A 386 1.82 -9.00 14.08
CA LEU A 386 2.95 -8.08 14.10
C LEU A 386 4.22 -8.83 14.46
N THR A 387 5.17 -8.87 13.53
CA THR A 387 6.50 -9.47 13.72
C THR A 387 7.56 -8.39 13.63
N PHE A 388 8.56 -8.45 14.50
CA PHE A 388 9.66 -7.50 14.54
C PHE A 388 10.95 -8.15 14.03
N PHE A 389 11.67 -7.45 13.16
CA PHE A 389 12.96 -7.87 12.64
C PHE A 389 14.04 -6.85 13.01
N SER A 390 15.17 -7.31 13.54
CA SER A 390 16.40 -6.55 13.70
C SER A 390 17.55 -7.26 12.97
N THR A 391 18.49 -6.49 12.45
CA THR A 391 19.71 -7.04 11.82
C THR A 391 20.64 -7.72 12.81
N SER A 392 20.51 -7.48 14.12
CA SER A 392 21.22 -8.25 15.14
C SER A 392 20.74 -9.70 15.21
N ASP A 393 19.49 -9.96 14.82
CA ASP A 393 18.89 -11.28 14.87
C ASP A 393 19.30 -12.14 13.66
N ASP A 394 19.93 -11.53 12.65
CA ASP A 394 20.39 -12.18 11.42
C ASP A 394 21.90 -12.50 11.49
N VAL A 395 22.21 -13.71 11.95
CA VAL A 395 23.58 -14.25 12.03
C VAL A 395 24.22 -14.37 10.62
N SER A 396 23.42 -14.42 9.55
CA SER A 396 23.89 -14.57 8.16
C SER A 396 24.25 -13.25 7.48
N ALA A 397 23.79 -12.11 8.02
CA ALA A 397 24.10 -10.77 7.51
C ALA A 397 25.60 -10.42 7.53
N GLY A 398 26.43 -11.21 8.23
CA GLY A 398 27.89 -11.13 8.18
C GLY A 398 28.51 -11.76 6.91
N ASN A 399 27.93 -12.84 6.39
CA ASN A 399 28.49 -13.61 5.27
C ASN A 399 28.16 -12.98 3.91
N ASP A 400 27.02 -12.29 3.81
CA ASP A 400 26.52 -11.65 2.59
C ASP A 400 27.43 -10.54 2.03
N LEU A 401 28.33 -9.99 2.84
CA LEU A 401 29.24 -8.91 2.46
C LEU A 401 30.49 -9.39 1.72
N THR A 402 30.75 -10.69 1.67
CA THR A 402 31.94 -11.27 1.00
C THR A 402 31.68 -11.72 -0.44
N ALA A 403 30.42 -11.72 -0.89
CA ALA A 403 30.07 -12.11 -2.25
C ALA A 403 30.34 -10.96 -3.24
N HIS A 404 31.42 -11.11 -4.02
CA HIS A 404 31.77 -10.22 -5.14
C HIS A 404 30.64 -10.16 -6.19
N PRO A 405 30.51 -9.06 -6.98
CA PRO A 405 29.39 -8.83 -7.90
C PRO A 405 29.33 -9.75 -9.15
N GLY A 406 30.05 -10.88 -9.18
CA GLY A 406 30.36 -11.59 -10.41
C GLY A 406 30.06 -13.09 -10.46
N VAL A 407 29.48 -13.71 -9.43
CA VAL A 407 29.24 -15.16 -9.44
C VAL A 407 27.75 -15.47 -9.34
N SER A 408 27.18 -15.92 -10.45
CA SER A 408 25.83 -16.46 -10.52
C SER A 408 25.75 -17.81 -9.81
N GLY A 409 24.87 -17.91 -8.82
CA GLY A 409 24.39 -19.18 -8.29
C GLY A 409 24.72 -19.38 -6.82
N TYR A 410 23.73 -19.16 -5.97
CA TYR A 410 23.65 -19.88 -4.69
C TYR A 410 22.19 -20.25 -4.39
N THR A 411 21.99 -21.56 -4.26
CA THR A 411 20.80 -22.23 -3.76
C THR A 411 20.74 -22.02 -2.25
N ILE A 412 19.65 -21.42 -1.75
CA ILE A 412 19.39 -21.35 -0.31
C ILE A 412 18.94 -22.74 0.12
N SER A 413 19.77 -23.42 0.91
CA SER A 413 19.36 -24.64 1.61
C SER A 413 18.51 -24.24 2.81
N ILE A 414 17.21 -24.45 2.72
CA ILE A 414 16.31 -24.37 3.87
C ILE A 414 16.56 -25.62 4.71
N ALA A 415 17.08 -25.46 5.93
CA ALA A 415 17.14 -26.56 6.88
C ALA A 415 15.69 -26.95 7.25
N HIS A 416 15.23 -28.09 6.72
CA HIS A 416 14.03 -28.75 7.24
C HIS A 416 14.35 -29.28 8.63
N ASN A 417 13.62 -28.77 9.63
CA ASN A 417 13.58 -29.37 10.94
C ASN A 417 12.59 -30.53 10.87
N ASP A 418 13.10 -31.73 10.57
CA ASP A 418 12.33 -32.97 10.59
C ASP A 418 12.01 -33.36 12.03
N THR A 419 10.80 -33.05 12.48
CA THR A 419 10.15 -33.78 13.58
C THR A 419 8.81 -34.31 13.09
N ALA A 420 8.84 -35.38 12.30
CA ALA A 420 7.69 -36.23 12.06
C ALA A 420 7.58 -37.29 13.19
N PRO A 421 6.38 -37.58 13.71
CA PRO A 421 6.19 -38.64 14.69
C PRO A 421 6.31 -40.01 14.02
N ARG A 422 7.13 -40.89 14.62
CA ARG A 422 7.29 -42.29 14.21
C ARG A 422 5.95 -43.03 14.36
N CYS A 423 5.37 -43.49 13.26
CA CYS A 423 4.41 -44.59 13.29
C CYS A 423 5.16 -45.88 13.67
N ALA A 424 4.85 -46.42 14.84
CA ALA A 424 5.26 -47.76 15.23
C ALA A 424 4.45 -48.79 14.43
N THR A 425 5.16 -49.68 13.74
CA THR A 425 4.62 -50.98 13.32
C THR A 425 4.97 -51.98 14.42
N GLY A 426 3.96 -52.69 14.89
CA GLY A 426 3.99 -53.69 15.94
C GLY A 426 2.58 -54.18 16.20
#